data_AF-C9KLU8-F1
#
_entry.id   AF-C9KLU8-F1
#
_cell.length_a   1.000
_cell.length_b   1.000
_cell.length_c   1.000
_cell.angle_alpha   90.00
_cell.angle_beta   90.00
_cell.angle_gamma   90.00
#
_symmetry.space_group_name_H-M   'P 1'
#
loop_
_entity.id
_entity.type
_entity.pdbx_description
1 polymer ?
#
loop_
_entity_poly.entity_id
_entity_poly.type
_entity_poly.pdbx_seq_one_letter_code
_entity_poly.pdbx_strand_id
1 'polypeptide(L)'
;MWKQKGQGIVEYALILAFVVGIGGVLFANGNLADSIRSVFSNVNIQLSAATTAQNIIERLRQGRYEGLADELQGKPSKTLEITSDSAEGEKLAKELNIQAKPGDAWFVRVTTTGHTVFTYYSADANGGTTYDALKASYKNNPGYYYTKKDGNSHPVKIYEGNYNGTGSGTYYPNATGWVGPSPSGNGIIIDPTPINRL
;
A
#
# COMPACT_ATOMS: atom_id res chain seq x y z
N MET A 1 -46.27 -14.19 7.75
CA MET A 1 -45.02 -13.65 7.17
C MET A 1 -43.87 -13.99 8.10
N TRP A 2 -43.08 -15.04 7.82
CA TRP A 2 -41.91 -15.39 8.65
C TRP A 2 -40.74 -15.81 7.76
N LYS A 3 -39.76 -14.91 7.59
CA LYS A 3 -38.36 -15.25 7.29
C LYS A 3 -37.47 -14.10 7.75
N GLN A 4 -37.00 -14.16 8.99
CA GLN A 4 -35.92 -13.29 9.49
C GLN A 4 -35.26 -13.87 10.76
N LYS A 5 -34.89 -15.16 10.73
CA LYS A 5 -34.13 -15.79 11.83
C LYS A 5 -32.92 -16.65 11.39
N GLY A 6 -32.59 -16.66 10.09
CA GLY A 6 -31.46 -17.44 9.56
C GLY A 6 -30.22 -16.62 9.20
N GLN A 7 -30.34 -15.31 8.99
CA GLN A 7 -29.25 -14.50 8.41
C GLN A 7 -28.08 -14.30 9.38
N GLY A 8 -28.36 -14.06 10.68
CA GLY A 8 -27.31 -13.90 11.67
C GLY A 8 -26.50 -15.18 11.93
N ILE A 9 -27.16 -16.35 12.02
CA ILE A 9 -26.46 -17.63 12.29
C ILE A 9 -25.57 -18.05 11.12
N VAL A 10 -25.99 -17.80 9.88
CA VAL A 10 -25.20 -18.14 8.69
C VAL A 10 -23.94 -17.26 8.62
N GLU A 11 -24.03 -15.97 8.92
CA GLU A 11 -22.86 -15.09 8.95
C GLU A 11 -21.84 -15.49 10.03
N TYR A 12 -22.28 -15.83 11.25
CA TYR A 12 -21.38 -16.33 12.29
C TYR A 12 -20.77 -17.69 11.95
N ALA A 13 -21.54 -18.58 11.32
CA ALA A 13 -21.04 -19.88 10.87
C ALA A 13 -20.03 -19.73 9.72
N LEU A 14 -20.21 -18.74 8.84
CA LEU A 14 -19.30 -18.46 7.74
C LEU A 14 -17.96 -17.90 8.26
N ILE A 15 -18.02 -16.94 9.19
CA ILE A 15 -16.83 -16.41 9.87
C ILE A 15 -16.10 -17.54 10.61
N LEU A 16 -16.83 -18.38 11.35
CA LEU A 16 -16.25 -19.49 12.10
C LEU A 16 -15.63 -20.55 11.18
N ALA A 17 -16.31 -20.93 10.10
CA ALA A 17 -15.79 -21.89 9.12
C ALA A 17 -14.53 -21.36 8.42
N PHE A 18 -14.48 -20.05 8.15
CA PHE A 18 -13.32 -19.39 7.58
C PHE A 18 -12.13 -19.33 8.56
N VAL A 19 -12.40 -18.97 9.83
CA VAL A 19 -11.40 -18.98 10.92
C VAL A 19 -10.85 -20.38 11.16
N VAL A 20 -11.70 -21.41 11.19
CA VAL A 20 -11.29 -22.81 11.36
C VAL A 20 -10.54 -23.33 10.14
N GLY A 21 -10.97 -22.96 8.92
CA GLY A 21 -10.32 -23.35 7.66
C GLY A 21 -8.91 -22.78 7.50
N ILE A 22 -8.73 -21.47 7.73
CA ILE A 22 -7.40 -20.84 7.68
C ILE A 22 -6.55 -21.26 8.89
N GLY A 23 -7.18 -21.37 10.06
CA GLY A 23 -6.52 -21.88 11.27
C GLY A 23 -5.87 -23.22 10.99
N GLY A 24 -6.62 -24.21 10.51
CA GLY A 24 -6.12 -25.56 10.25
C GLY A 24 -4.90 -25.63 9.33
N VAL A 25 -4.80 -24.73 8.34
CA VAL A 25 -3.66 -24.65 7.41
C VAL A 25 -2.43 -24.01 8.07
N LEU A 26 -2.62 -23.02 8.94
CA LEU A 26 -1.55 -22.31 9.64
C LEU A 26 -1.08 -23.02 10.93
N PHE A 27 -1.90 -23.89 11.52
CA PHE A 27 -1.55 -24.77 12.65
C PHE A 27 -0.43 -25.76 12.29
N ALA A 28 -0.29 -26.10 11.00
CA ALA A 28 0.72 -27.07 10.54
C ALA A 28 2.16 -26.53 10.55
N ASN A 29 2.37 -25.21 10.73
CA ASN A 29 3.66 -24.55 10.49
C ASN A 29 4.28 -23.80 11.71
N GLY A 30 3.71 -23.86 12.92
CA GLY A 30 4.34 -23.21 14.09
C GLY A 30 3.40 -22.75 15.22
N ASN A 31 3.91 -21.88 16.09
CA ASN A 31 3.33 -21.43 17.37
C ASN A 31 1.87 -20.93 17.22
N LEU A 32 0.96 -21.57 17.95
CA LEU A 32 -0.47 -21.32 17.96
C LEU A 32 -0.87 -19.84 18.03
N ALA A 33 -0.15 -19.05 18.84
CA ALA A 33 -0.43 -17.62 18.99
C ALA A 33 -0.22 -16.82 17.69
N ASP A 34 0.79 -17.17 16.89
CA ASP A 34 1.11 -16.47 15.66
C ASP A 34 0.19 -16.89 14.52
N SER A 35 -0.17 -18.18 14.47
CA SER A 35 -1.19 -18.70 13.53
C SER A 35 -2.56 -18.05 13.79
N ILE A 36 -2.98 -17.89 15.06
CA ILE A 36 -4.23 -17.20 15.41
C ILE A 36 -4.22 -15.72 14.99
N ARG A 37 -3.13 -14.99 15.26
CA ARG A 37 -2.97 -13.59 14.83
C ARG A 37 -3.07 -13.45 13.32
N SER A 38 -2.42 -14.35 12.58
CA SER A 38 -2.48 -14.37 11.11
C SER A 38 -3.90 -14.63 10.60
N VAL A 39 -4.63 -15.61 11.16
CA VAL A 39 -6.05 -15.87 10.79
C VAL A 39 -6.91 -14.62 11.02
N PHE A 40 -6.83 -14.00 12.20
CA PHE A 40 -7.67 -12.85 12.51
C PHE A 40 -7.29 -11.60 11.70
N SER A 41 -6.00 -11.39 11.43
CA SER A 41 -5.55 -10.30 10.57
C SER A 41 -6.04 -10.49 9.13
N ASN A 42 -5.96 -11.72 8.60
CA ASN A 42 -6.51 -12.08 7.28
C ASN A 42 -8.04 -11.90 7.21
N VAL A 43 -8.77 -12.28 8.26
CA VAL A 43 -10.23 -12.04 8.36
C VAL A 43 -10.56 -10.55 8.38
N ASN A 44 -9.82 -9.75 9.15
CA ASN A 44 -10.04 -8.31 9.26
C ASN A 44 -9.76 -7.59 7.92
N ILE A 45 -8.73 -8.04 7.19
CA ILE A 45 -8.44 -7.57 5.84
C ILE A 45 -9.62 -7.81 4.90
N GLN A 46 -10.24 -9.00 5.00
CA GLN A 46 -11.34 -9.39 4.13
C GLN A 46 -12.68 -8.73 4.48
N LEU A 47 -12.90 -8.37 5.75
CA LEU A 47 -14.17 -7.75 6.16
C LEU A 47 -14.29 -6.28 5.76
N SER A 48 -13.19 -5.54 5.64
CA SER A 48 -13.24 -4.09 5.35
C SER A 48 -12.13 -3.66 4.40
N ALA A 49 -12.54 -2.99 3.32
CA ALA A 49 -11.62 -2.42 2.36
C ALA A 49 -10.93 -1.17 2.93
N ALA A 50 -9.63 -1.05 2.68
CA ALA A 50 -8.89 0.16 3.00
C ALA A 50 -9.12 1.22 1.91
N THR A 51 -9.83 2.30 2.24
CA THR A 51 -10.28 3.33 1.28
C THR A 51 -9.72 4.72 1.54
N THR A 52 -9.24 5.01 2.76
CA THR A 52 -8.63 6.29 3.11
C THR A 52 -7.11 6.21 3.01
N ALA A 53 -6.44 7.35 2.79
CA ALA A 53 -4.98 7.41 2.73
C ALA A 53 -4.30 6.73 3.93
N GLN A 54 -4.78 7.03 5.15
CA GLN A 54 -4.26 6.45 6.38
C GLN A 54 -4.50 4.93 6.45
N ASN A 55 -5.70 4.47 6.11
CA ASN A 55 -6.01 3.03 6.16
C ASN A 55 -5.24 2.26 5.10
N ILE A 56 -5.00 2.85 3.92
CA ILE A 56 -4.22 2.23 2.85
C ILE A 56 -2.75 2.11 3.27
N ILE A 57 -2.16 3.18 3.82
CA ILE A 57 -0.78 3.13 4.34
C ILE A 57 -0.67 2.12 5.48
N GLU A 58 -1.63 2.07 6.39
CA GLU A 58 -1.65 1.09 7.48
C GLU A 58 -1.79 -0.34 6.94
N ARG A 59 -2.60 -0.55 5.91
CA ARG A 59 -2.77 -1.87 5.28
C ARG A 59 -1.48 -2.33 4.57
N LEU A 60 -0.77 -1.43 3.88
CA LEU A 60 0.55 -1.71 3.32
C LEU A 60 1.58 -2.01 4.42
N ARG A 61 1.52 -1.29 5.55
CA ARG A 61 2.36 -1.55 6.73
C ARG A 61 2.09 -2.95 7.30
N GLN A 62 0.83 -3.33 7.47
CA GLN A 62 0.45 -4.68 7.91
C GLN A 62 0.90 -5.74 6.91
N GLY A 63 0.71 -5.48 5.60
CA GLY A 63 1.26 -6.27 4.49
C GLY A 63 2.71 -6.64 4.69
N ARG A 64 3.55 -5.64 4.97
CA ARG A 64 4.99 -5.83 5.19
C ARG A 64 5.34 -6.43 6.55
N TYR A 65 4.85 -5.87 7.64
CA TYR A 65 5.41 -6.16 8.98
C TYR A 65 4.63 -7.21 9.77
N GLU A 66 3.44 -7.59 9.29
CA GLU A 66 2.61 -8.63 9.91
C GLU A 66 2.48 -9.88 9.02
N GLY A 67 3.23 -9.94 7.92
CA GLY A 67 3.27 -11.12 7.06
C GLY A 67 2.03 -11.31 6.19
N LEU A 68 1.36 -10.23 5.79
CA LEU A 68 0.10 -10.30 5.03
C LEU A 68 0.27 -10.09 3.52
N ALA A 69 1.49 -9.76 3.08
CA ALA A 69 1.87 -9.70 1.68
C ALA A 69 3.31 -10.20 1.51
N ASP A 70 3.48 -11.32 0.80
CA ASP A 70 4.78 -11.98 0.60
C ASP A 70 5.75 -11.09 -0.18
N GLU A 71 5.27 -10.37 -1.21
CA GLU A 71 6.08 -9.44 -2.00
C GLU A 71 6.71 -8.30 -1.19
N LEU A 72 6.16 -7.98 -0.02
CA LEU A 72 6.64 -6.92 0.84
C LEU A 72 7.61 -7.42 1.92
N GLN A 73 7.88 -8.73 2.01
CA GLN A 73 8.65 -9.29 3.11
C GLN A 73 10.17 -9.10 2.97
N GLY A 74 10.85 -9.05 4.12
CA GLY A 74 12.31 -9.10 4.21
C GLY A 74 13.04 -7.84 3.72
N LYS A 75 14.34 -8.04 3.44
CA LYS A 75 15.26 -7.03 2.90
C LYS A 75 15.55 -7.37 1.45
N PRO A 76 15.05 -6.59 0.48
CA PRO A 76 15.26 -6.91 -0.92
C PRO A 76 16.72 -6.67 -1.30
N SER A 77 17.25 -7.44 -2.26
CA SER A 77 18.65 -7.32 -2.72
C SER A 77 18.91 -6.03 -3.51
N LYS A 78 17.85 -5.40 -4.01
CA LYS A 78 17.80 -4.06 -4.60
C LYS A 78 16.60 -3.33 -4.01
N THR A 79 16.57 -2.01 -4.10
CA THR A 79 15.37 -1.25 -3.68
C THR A 79 14.15 -1.77 -4.45
N LEU A 80 13.15 -2.26 -3.70
CA LEU A 80 11.86 -2.67 -4.23
C LEU A 80 10.98 -1.44 -4.36
N GLU A 81 10.34 -1.29 -5.52
CA GLU A 81 9.35 -0.25 -5.77
C GLU A 81 8.13 -0.83 -6.45
N ILE A 82 6.95 -0.52 -5.93
CA ILE A 82 5.65 -0.96 -6.46
C ILE A 82 4.76 0.27 -6.60
N THR A 83 4.16 0.43 -7.77
CA THR A 83 3.15 1.47 -8.03
C THR A 83 1.78 0.83 -8.09
N SER A 84 0.74 1.54 -7.64
CA SER A 84 -0.63 1.00 -7.60
C SER A 84 -1.19 0.59 -8.96
N ASP A 85 -0.63 1.10 -10.05
CA ASP A 85 -0.99 0.82 -11.44
C ASP A 85 -0.08 -0.21 -12.15
N SER A 86 0.85 -0.85 -11.42
CA SER A 86 1.61 -1.99 -11.93
C SER A 86 0.86 -3.31 -11.70
N ALA A 87 1.25 -4.37 -12.42
CA ALA A 87 0.66 -5.70 -12.22
C ALA A 87 0.87 -6.22 -10.79
N GLU A 88 2.04 -5.95 -10.21
CA GLU A 88 2.37 -6.24 -8.82
C GLU A 88 1.51 -5.39 -7.87
N GLY A 89 1.30 -4.12 -8.18
CA GLY A 89 0.43 -3.24 -7.41
C GLY A 89 -1.03 -3.68 -7.40
N GLU A 90 -1.56 -4.11 -8.55
CA GLU A 90 -2.91 -4.66 -8.66
C GLU A 90 -3.07 -5.96 -7.87
N LYS A 91 -2.05 -6.84 -7.88
CA LYS A 91 -2.05 -8.06 -7.08
C LYS A 91 -2.05 -7.72 -5.58
N LEU A 92 -1.14 -6.84 -5.16
CA LEU A 92 -1.01 -6.41 -3.78
C LEU A 92 -2.29 -5.72 -3.28
N ALA A 93 -2.95 -4.90 -4.13
CA ALA A 93 -4.22 -4.27 -3.79
C ALA A 93 -5.33 -5.29 -3.50
N LYS A 94 -5.39 -6.37 -4.28
CA LYS A 94 -6.38 -7.45 -4.09
C LYS A 94 -6.09 -8.24 -2.82
N GLU A 95 -4.83 -8.64 -2.62
CA GLU A 95 -4.39 -9.38 -1.43
C GLU A 95 -4.68 -8.60 -0.14
N LEU A 96 -4.40 -7.29 -0.16
CA LEU A 96 -4.58 -6.42 0.98
C LEU A 96 -5.95 -5.74 1.05
N ASN A 97 -6.88 -6.03 0.13
CA ASN A 97 -8.20 -5.38 0.02
C ASN A 97 -8.12 -3.84 0.08
N ILE A 98 -7.21 -3.27 -0.71
CA ILE A 98 -7.02 -1.84 -0.89
C ILE A 98 -7.91 -1.36 -2.03
N GLN A 99 -8.67 -0.29 -1.80
CA GLN A 99 -9.57 0.33 -2.77
C GLN A 99 -9.34 1.84 -2.79
N ALA A 100 -8.31 2.27 -3.51
CA ALA A 100 -8.03 3.69 -3.71
C ALA A 100 -9.17 4.35 -4.52
N LYS A 101 -9.47 5.61 -4.22
CA LYS A 101 -10.43 6.42 -4.96
C LYS A 101 -9.99 6.54 -6.44
N PRO A 102 -10.91 6.56 -7.41
CA PRO A 102 -10.57 6.87 -8.80
C PRO A 102 -9.79 8.18 -8.92
N GLY A 103 -8.65 8.15 -9.60
CA GLY A 103 -7.75 9.29 -9.77
C GLY A 103 -6.67 9.41 -8.69
N ASP A 104 -6.74 8.64 -7.61
CA ASP A 104 -5.72 8.57 -6.57
C ASP A 104 -4.73 7.43 -6.87
N ALA A 105 -3.58 7.43 -6.19
CA ALA A 105 -2.55 6.40 -6.37
C ALA A 105 -1.78 6.16 -5.08
N TRP A 106 -1.17 4.98 -4.96
CA TRP A 106 -0.26 4.66 -3.86
C TRP A 106 1.02 4.02 -4.38
N PHE A 107 2.08 4.13 -3.58
CA PHE A 107 3.42 3.69 -3.92
C PHE A 107 4.06 3.02 -2.71
N VAL A 108 4.84 1.99 -2.96
CA VAL A 108 5.66 1.31 -1.96
C VAL A 108 7.10 1.42 -2.38
N ARG A 109 7.97 1.80 -1.45
CA ARG A 109 9.43 1.68 -1.59
C ARG A 109 10.00 0.96 -0.38
N VAL A 110 10.80 -0.07 -0.64
CA VAL A 110 11.57 -0.78 0.39
C VAL A 110 13.04 -0.79 -0.03
N THR A 111 13.87 -0.10 0.74
CA THR A 111 15.33 -0.09 0.49
C THR A 111 15.98 -1.41 0.90
N THR A 112 17.21 -1.63 0.44
CA THR A 112 18.02 -2.82 0.82
C THR A 112 18.29 -2.93 2.32
N THR A 113 18.22 -1.81 3.06
CA THR A 113 18.36 -1.81 4.53
C THR A 113 17.08 -2.23 5.25
N GLY A 114 15.96 -2.31 4.53
CA GLY A 114 14.63 -2.57 5.06
C GLY A 114 13.86 -1.32 5.45
N HIS A 115 14.44 -0.13 5.35
CA HIS A 115 13.70 1.13 5.47
C HIS A 115 12.62 1.20 4.40
N THR A 116 11.42 1.62 4.80
CA THR A 116 10.21 1.53 3.99
C THR A 116 9.46 2.84 4.01
N VAL A 117 9.04 3.24 2.80
CA VAL A 117 8.18 4.39 2.58
C VAL A 117 6.94 3.92 1.84
N PHE A 118 5.78 4.22 2.40
CA PHE A 118 4.50 4.11 1.72
C PHE A 118 4.00 5.51 1.40
N THR A 119 3.63 5.76 0.16
CA THR A 119 3.12 7.06 -0.29
C THR A 119 1.69 6.89 -0.77
N TYR A 120 0.81 7.82 -0.41
CA TYR A 120 -0.51 7.95 -1.01
C TYR A 120 -0.69 9.35 -1.61
N TYR A 121 -1.02 9.39 -2.89
CA TYR A 121 -1.36 10.59 -3.64
C TYR A 121 -2.89 10.70 -3.76
N SER A 122 -3.44 11.83 -3.33
CA SER A 122 -4.86 12.14 -3.51
C SER A 122 -5.06 13.25 -4.53
N ALA A 123 -5.90 13.01 -5.54
CA ALA A 123 -6.29 14.02 -6.51
C ALA A 123 -6.98 15.21 -5.83
N ASP A 124 -7.85 14.95 -4.85
CA ASP A 124 -8.56 15.99 -4.11
C ASP A 124 -7.59 16.92 -3.37
N ALA A 125 -6.53 16.37 -2.76
CA ALA A 125 -5.49 17.16 -2.08
C ALA A 125 -4.65 17.99 -3.06
N ASN A 126 -4.62 17.62 -4.34
CA ASN A 126 -3.84 18.22 -5.41
C ASN A 126 -4.72 18.94 -6.45
N GLY A 127 -5.80 19.57 -5.98
CA GLY A 127 -6.65 20.45 -6.80
C GLY A 127 -7.46 19.71 -7.87
N GLY A 128 -7.75 18.41 -7.66
CA GLY A 128 -8.47 17.56 -8.60
C GLY A 128 -7.60 16.96 -9.71
N THR A 129 -6.28 17.17 -9.67
CA THR A 129 -5.37 16.56 -10.65
C THR A 129 -5.28 15.06 -10.40
N THR A 130 -5.84 14.25 -11.29
CA THR A 130 -5.74 12.78 -11.16
C THR A 130 -4.31 12.30 -11.41
N TYR A 131 -3.98 11.12 -10.88
CA TYR A 131 -2.69 10.48 -11.12
C TYR A 131 -2.42 10.23 -12.62
N ASP A 132 -3.44 9.87 -13.40
CA ASP A 132 -3.31 9.73 -14.86
C ASP A 132 -3.02 11.07 -15.55
N ALA A 133 -3.68 12.16 -15.12
CA ALA A 133 -3.38 13.50 -15.62
C ALA A 133 -1.95 13.92 -15.25
N LEU A 134 -1.49 13.59 -14.03
CA LEU A 134 -0.13 13.85 -13.59
C LEU A 134 0.91 13.08 -14.41
N LYS A 135 0.67 11.78 -14.68
CA LYS A 135 1.49 10.96 -15.60
C LYS A 135 1.56 11.57 -17.00
N ALA A 136 0.43 12.01 -17.55
CA ALA A 136 0.38 12.64 -18.86
C ALA A 136 1.17 13.96 -18.90
N SER A 137 1.02 14.79 -17.86
CA SER A 137 1.77 16.04 -17.71
C SER A 137 3.27 15.78 -17.62
N TYR A 138 3.71 14.81 -16.80
CA TYR A 138 5.11 14.42 -16.69
C TYR A 138 5.67 13.94 -18.03
N LYS A 139 4.92 13.12 -18.78
CA LYS A 139 5.35 12.64 -20.11
C LYS A 139 5.57 13.79 -21.10
N ASN A 140 4.72 14.82 -21.05
CA ASN A 140 4.79 15.96 -21.96
C ASN A 140 5.89 16.96 -21.56
N ASN A 141 6.17 17.10 -20.27
CA ASN A 141 7.18 18.05 -19.76
C ASN A 141 7.92 17.49 -18.54
N PRO A 142 8.80 16.48 -18.71
CA PRO A 142 9.45 15.84 -17.58
C PRO A 142 10.38 16.80 -16.82
N GLY A 143 11.01 17.74 -17.53
CA GLY A 143 11.90 18.75 -16.95
C GLY A 143 11.22 19.74 -16.02
N TYR A 144 9.90 19.90 -16.10
CA TYR A 144 9.13 20.64 -15.10
C TYR A 144 9.22 19.93 -13.74
N TYR A 145 9.01 18.62 -13.71
CA TYR A 145 8.95 17.87 -12.46
C TYR A 145 10.32 17.46 -11.95
N TYR A 146 11.19 17.00 -12.84
CA TYR A 146 12.48 16.42 -12.51
C TYR A 146 13.54 16.70 -13.58
N THR A 147 14.70 17.21 -13.16
CA THR A 147 15.93 17.15 -13.95
C THR A 147 17.03 16.49 -13.14
N LYS A 148 17.95 15.77 -13.80
CA LYS A 148 19.13 15.19 -13.12
C LYS A 148 20.02 16.26 -12.45
N LYS A 149 20.00 17.48 -12.99
CA LYS A 149 20.84 18.60 -12.54
C LYS A 149 20.25 19.29 -11.32
N ASP A 150 18.96 19.61 -11.36
CA ASP A 150 18.29 20.47 -10.38
C ASP A 150 17.42 19.66 -9.40
N GLY A 151 17.21 18.37 -9.67
CA GLY A 151 16.35 17.50 -8.87
C GLY A 151 14.86 17.73 -9.17
N ASN A 152 14.03 17.56 -8.14
CA ASN A 152 12.60 17.73 -8.25
C ASN A 152 12.20 19.18 -7.91
N SER A 153 11.50 19.86 -8.82
CA SER A 153 11.21 21.30 -8.70
C SER A 153 9.74 21.61 -8.37
N HIS A 154 8.82 20.69 -8.66
CA HIS A 154 7.38 20.89 -8.49
C HIS A 154 6.81 19.81 -7.58
N PRO A 155 6.70 20.09 -6.27
CA PRO A 155 6.18 19.14 -5.32
C PRO A 155 4.67 18.97 -5.47
N VAL A 156 4.19 17.81 -5.03
CA VAL A 156 2.76 17.50 -4.83
C VAL A 156 2.50 17.22 -3.35
N LYS A 157 1.24 17.25 -2.94
CA LYS A 157 0.82 16.84 -1.59
C LYS A 157 0.60 15.34 -1.54
N ILE A 158 1.14 14.70 -0.51
CA ILE A 158 1.00 13.27 -0.27
C ILE A 158 0.68 12.98 1.20
N TYR A 159 0.33 11.73 1.45
CA TYR A 159 0.40 11.12 2.78
C TYR A 159 1.55 10.13 2.77
N GLU A 160 2.36 10.15 3.82
CA GLU A 160 3.57 9.33 3.92
C GLU A 160 3.48 8.42 5.15
N GLY A 161 3.85 7.16 4.97
CA GLY A 161 4.21 6.27 6.06
C GLY A 161 5.70 5.96 5.98
N ASN A 162 6.48 6.41 6.97
CA ASN A 162 7.93 6.27 6.99
C ASN A 162 8.35 5.34 8.13
N TYR A 163 8.88 4.16 7.78
CA TYR A 163 9.15 3.09 8.72
C TYR A 163 10.57 2.57 8.59
N ASN A 164 11.20 2.26 9.71
CA ASN A 164 12.48 1.58 9.74
C ASN A 164 12.32 0.07 9.43
N GLY A 165 13.43 -0.67 9.43
CA GLY A 165 13.42 -2.11 9.14
C GLY A 165 12.61 -2.98 10.09
N THR A 166 12.19 -2.47 11.26
CA THR A 166 11.38 -3.19 12.24
C THR A 166 9.91 -2.72 12.26
N GLY A 167 9.51 -1.83 11.36
CA GLY A 167 8.15 -1.28 11.30
C GLY A 167 7.85 -0.16 12.29
N SER A 168 8.86 0.32 13.03
CA SER A 168 8.73 1.52 13.85
C SER A 168 8.87 2.75 12.96
N GLY A 169 7.96 3.70 13.09
CA GLY A 169 7.86 4.80 12.15
C GLY A 169 6.72 5.74 12.45
N THR A 170 6.45 6.63 11.51
CA THR A 170 5.43 7.67 11.68
C THR A 170 4.68 7.89 10.38
N TYR A 171 3.38 8.15 10.53
CA TYR A 171 2.50 8.60 9.46
C TYR A 171 2.49 10.14 9.43
N TYR A 172 2.74 10.70 8.26
CA TYR A 172 2.75 12.14 8.01
C TYR A 172 1.64 12.51 7.02
N PRO A 173 0.56 13.15 7.49
CA PRO A 173 -0.45 13.68 6.58
C PRO A 173 0.05 14.96 5.92
N ASN A 174 -0.34 15.18 4.66
CA ASN A 174 -0.03 16.40 3.90
C ASN A 174 1.49 16.69 3.81
N ALA A 175 2.28 15.63 3.64
CA ALA A 175 3.71 15.72 3.38
C ALA A 175 3.99 16.18 1.94
N THR A 176 5.21 16.63 1.70
CA THR A 176 5.71 17.01 0.38
C THR A 176 6.16 15.77 -0.37
N GLY A 177 5.61 15.55 -1.57
CA GLY A 177 5.99 14.47 -2.47
C GLY A 177 6.62 14.98 -3.75
N TRP A 178 7.55 14.20 -4.29
CA TRP A 178 8.34 14.55 -5.47
C TRP A 178 8.06 13.58 -6.59
N VAL A 179 7.66 14.12 -7.74
CA VAL A 179 7.34 13.35 -8.94
C VAL A 179 8.60 13.10 -9.75
N GLY A 180 8.85 11.86 -10.17
CA GLY A 180 9.91 11.56 -11.13
C GLY A 180 9.81 10.16 -11.73
N PRO A 181 10.86 9.72 -12.44
CA PRO A 181 10.80 8.49 -13.22
C PRO A 181 10.64 7.27 -12.30
N SER A 182 9.70 6.39 -12.63
CA SER A 182 9.61 5.09 -11.98
C SER A 182 10.82 4.21 -12.38
N PRO A 183 11.54 3.60 -11.43
CA PRO A 183 12.61 2.65 -11.69
C PRO A 183 12.15 1.37 -12.39
N SER A 184 10.85 1.03 -12.34
CA SER A 184 10.28 -0.06 -13.14
C SER A 184 10.20 0.28 -14.64
N GLY A 185 10.51 1.52 -15.02
CA GLY A 185 10.47 2.00 -16.41
C GLY A 185 9.07 2.37 -16.89
N ASN A 186 8.03 2.07 -16.11
CA ASN A 186 6.64 2.38 -16.42
C ASN A 186 6.14 3.55 -15.57
N GLY A 187 5.85 4.68 -16.21
CA GLY A 187 5.21 5.83 -15.57
C GLY A 187 6.11 6.62 -14.62
N ILE A 188 5.52 7.08 -13.52
CA ILE A 188 6.17 7.94 -12.52
C ILE A 188 6.02 7.35 -11.13
N ILE A 189 6.92 7.71 -10.23
CA ILE A 189 6.74 7.52 -8.78
C ILE A 189 6.58 8.87 -8.11
N ILE A 190 5.87 8.90 -6.98
CA ILE A 190 5.81 10.04 -6.08
C ILE A 190 6.45 9.62 -4.75
N ASP A 191 7.54 10.30 -4.39
CA ASP A 191 8.32 9.96 -3.20
C ASP A 191 8.55 11.18 -2.29
N PRO A 192 8.47 11.05 -0.96
CA PRO A 192 8.83 12.13 -0.04
C PRO A 192 10.32 12.50 -0.08
N THR A 193 11.17 11.58 -0.51
CA THR A 193 12.61 11.79 -0.72
C THR A 193 12.86 12.24 -2.16
N PRO A 194 13.56 13.37 -2.38
CA PRO A 194 13.94 13.79 -3.74
C PRO A 194 14.68 12.67 -4.50
N ILE A 195 14.28 12.43 -5.74
CA ILE A 195 14.70 11.27 -6.55
C ILE A 195 16.18 11.39 -6.97
N ASN A 196 16.77 12.58 -6.94
CA ASN A 196 18.22 12.76 -7.11
C ASN A 196 19.05 12.28 -5.90
N ARG A 197 18.40 11.80 -4.83
CA ARG A 197 18.99 11.16 -3.65
C ARG A 197 18.57 9.69 -3.51
N LEU A 198 17.89 9.14 -4.51
CA LEU A 198 17.64 7.70 -4.69
C LEU A 198 18.73 7.10 -5.58
#